data_AF-A0A943VUW3-F1
#
_entry.id   AF-A0A943VUW3-F1
#
_cell.length_a   1.000
_cell.length_b   1.000
_cell.length_c   1.000
_cell.angle_alpha   90.00
_cell.angle_beta   90.00
_cell.angle_gamma   90.00
#
_symmetry.space_group_name_H-M   'P 1'
#
loop_
_entity.id
_entity.type
_entity.pdbx_description
1 polymer ?
#
loop_
_entity_poly.entity_id
_entity_poly.type
_entity_poly.pdbx_seq_one_letter_code
_entity_poly.pdbx_strand_id
1 'polypeptide(L)'
;MKVWSGVKSILDRTPFTVKFYIGFVLFGFLLIGSVSLHAYIKRPEQMQSLQLYEQKLEDISLKKVSEKYYASGRAYQNNNLEITYDSITFDDIKRILSKENVEWNEINKNHIVGKDFKADVTIELFNEKASKKVILILQRRN
;
A
#
# COMPACT_ATOMS: atom_id res chain seq x y z
N MET A 1 27.68 1.03 37.86
CA MET A 1 26.81 2.03 38.55
C MET A 1 27.24 3.50 38.39
N LYS A 2 28.41 3.83 37.80
CA LYS A 2 28.87 5.25 37.66
C LYS A 2 28.09 6.09 36.64
N VAL A 3 27.68 5.49 35.52
CA VAL A 3 26.98 6.21 34.43
C VAL A 3 25.60 6.70 34.86
N TRP A 4 24.85 5.86 35.58
CA TRP A 4 23.54 6.22 36.14
C TRP A 4 23.61 7.35 37.17
N SER A 5 24.69 7.41 37.96
CA SER A 5 24.93 8.48 38.93
C SER A 5 25.18 9.84 38.24
N GLY A 6 25.93 9.86 37.15
CA GLY A 6 26.19 11.08 36.37
C GLY A 6 24.94 11.62 35.67
N VAL A 7 24.17 10.75 35.02
CA VAL A 7 22.91 11.13 34.35
C VAL A 7 21.91 11.71 35.36
N LYS A 8 21.77 11.09 36.53
CA LYS A 8 20.90 11.56 37.61
C LYS A 8 21.31 12.95 38.12
N SER A 9 22.60 13.19 38.31
CA SER A 9 23.12 14.49 38.77
C SER A 9 22.88 15.62 37.78
N ILE A 10 23.02 15.35 36.48
CA ILE A 10 22.73 16.33 35.41
C ILE A 10 21.24 16.66 35.40
N LEU A 11 20.40 15.63 35.46
CA LEU A 11 18.94 15.80 35.49
C LEU A 11 18.54 16.65 36.69
N ASP A 12 19.01 16.34 37.91
CA ASP A 12 18.62 17.10 39.12
C ASP A 12 19.03 18.58 39.08
N ARG A 13 20.11 18.94 38.38
CA ARG A 13 20.59 20.34 38.23
C ARG A 13 19.93 21.13 37.11
N THR A 14 19.17 20.47 36.23
CA THR A 14 18.58 21.13 35.07
C THR A 14 17.23 21.79 35.45
N PRO A 15 16.91 23.02 35.01
CA PRO A 15 15.60 23.62 35.25
C PRO A 15 14.45 22.75 34.75
N PHE A 16 13.33 22.75 35.48
CA PHE A 16 12.15 21.92 35.15
C PHE A 16 11.68 22.13 33.71
N THR A 17 11.67 23.38 33.23
CA THR A 17 11.32 23.75 31.86
C THR A 17 12.16 23.00 30.82
N VAL A 18 13.47 22.84 31.04
CA VAL A 18 14.37 22.13 30.13
C VAL A 18 14.09 20.62 30.15
N LYS A 19 13.82 20.03 31.32
CA LYS A 19 13.40 18.62 31.42
C LYS A 19 12.11 18.36 30.66
N PHE A 20 11.17 19.29 30.74
CA PHE A 20 9.90 19.21 30.03
C PHE A 20 10.13 19.21 28.51
N TYR A 21 10.98 20.10 27.99
CA TYR A 21 11.34 20.11 26.57
C TYR A 21 12.06 18.82 26.13
N ILE A 22 12.99 18.30 26.92
CA ILE A 22 13.66 17.02 26.63
C ILE A 22 12.64 15.88 26.57
N GLY A 23 11.72 15.82 27.53
CA GLY A 23 10.63 14.84 27.55
C GLY A 23 9.73 14.97 26.33
N PHE A 24 9.39 16.20 25.92
CA PHE A 24 8.55 16.46 24.75
C PHE A 24 9.24 16.04 23.44
N VAL A 25 10.53 16.32 23.29
CA VAL A 25 11.33 15.89 22.13
C VAL A 25 11.40 14.37 22.06
N LEU A 26 11.67 13.69 23.19
CA LEU A 26 11.69 12.23 23.26
C LEU A 26 10.33 11.63 22.94
N PHE A 27 9.25 12.22 23.45
CA PHE A 27 7.89 11.79 23.16
C PHE A 27 7.56 11.94 21.66
N GLY A 28 7.90 13.07 21.05
CA GLY A 28 7.75 13.29 19.62
C GLY A 28 8.52 12.25 18.78
N PHE A 29 9.75 11.94 19.16
CA PHE A 29 10.55 10.90 18.50
C PHE A 29 9.88 9.52 18.59
N LEU A 30 9.35 9.15 19.77
CA LEU A 30 8.65 7.88 19.97
C LEU A 30 7.35 7.79 19.15
N LEU A 31 6.62 8.91 19.00
CA LEU A 31 5.42 8.94 18.16
C LEU A 31 5.77 8.70 16.68
N ILE A 32 6.77 9.40 16.15
CA ILE A 32 7.23 9.22 14.76
C ILE A 32 7.73 7.78 14.55
N GLY A 33 8.50 7.24 15.50
CA GLY A 33 8.99 5.86 15.46
C GLY A 33 7.85 4.84 15.46
N SER A 34 6.84 5.02 16.32
CA SER A 34 5.69 4.11 16.43
C SER A 34 4.85 4.08 15.16
N VAL A 35 4.55 5.25 14.57
CA VAL A 35 3.79 5.33 13.31
C VAL A 35 4.56 4.68 12.16
N SER A 36 5.87 4.90 12.10
CA SER A 36 6.74 4.29 11.09
C SER A 36 6.81 2.77 11.23
N LEU A 37 6.92 2.26 12.46
CA LEU A 37 6.95 0.82 12.74
C LEU A 37 5.62 0.15 12.38
N HIS A 38 4.49 0.78 12.70
CA HIS A 38 3.17 0.25 12.34
C HIS A 38 3.00 0.12 10.82
N ALA A 39 3.43 1.14 10.06
CA ALA A 39 3.42 1.09 8.60
C ALA A 39 4.35 -0.02 8.05
N TYR A 40 5.51 -0.22 8.69
CA TYR A 40 6.43 -1.29 8.30
C TYR A 40 5.84 -2.69 8.50
N ILE A 41 5.17 -2.93 9.63
CA ILE A 41 4.53 -4.23 9.95
C ILE A 41 3.39 -4.55 8.98
N LYS A 42 2.61 -3.56 8.56
CA LYS A 42 1.44 -3.77 7.69
C LYS A 42 1.80 -3.96 6.21
N ARG A 43 2.99 -3.50 5.79
CA ARG A 43 3.49 -3.63 4.42
C ARG A 43 3.56 -5.07 3.87
N PRO A 44 4.11 -6.08 4.57
CA PRO A 44 4.15 -7.46 4.08
C PRO A 44 2.74 -8.04 3.86
N GLU A 45 1.78 -7.77 4.75
CA GLU A 45 0.40 -8.22 4.58
C GLU A 45 -0.23 -7.62 3.31
N GLN A 46 0.04 -6.34 3.06
CA GLN A 46 -0.44 -5.69 1.84
C GLN A 46 0.17 -6.31 0.58
N MET A 47 1.49 -6.56 0.57
CA MET A 47 2.15 -7.22 -0.55
C MET A 47 1.60 -8.63 -0.78
N GLN A 48 1.33 -9.39 0.28
CA GLN A 48 0.76 -10.73 0.18
C GLN A 48 -0.63 -10.72 -0.48
N SER A 49 -1.47 -9.73 -0.15
CA SER A 49 -2.78 -9.58 -0.79
C SER A 49 -2.66 -9.29 -2.30
N LEU A 50 -1.69 -8.46 -2.69
CA LEU A 50 -1.45 -8.15 -4.11
C LEU A 50 -0.89 -9.37 -4.85
N GLN A 51 0.02 -10.13 -4.24
CA GLN A 51 0.56 -11.36 -4.81
C GLN A 51 -0.52 -12.43 -4.99
N LEU A 52 -1.47 -12.54 -4.05
CA LEU A 52 -2.61 -13.44 -4.21
C LEU A 52 -3.45 -13.07 -5.44
N TYR A 53 -3.65 -11.78 -5.68
CA TYR A 53 -4.33 -11.30 -6.88
C TYR A 53 -3.50 -11.51 -8.15
N GLU A 54 -2.19 -11.34 -8.10
CA GLU A 54 -1.30 -11.67 -9.22
C GLU A 54 -1.42 -13.16 -9.58
N GLN A 55 -1.40 -14.05 -8.59
CA GLN A 55 -1.58 -15.49 -8.80
C GLN A 55 -2.95 -15.83 -9.40
N LYS A 56 -4.02 -15.14 -8.99
CA LYS A 56 -5.35 -15.31 -9.60
C LYS A 56 -5.36 -14.93 -11.08
N LEU A 57 -4.47 -14.04 -11.50
CA LEU A 57 -4.32 -13.58 -12.88
C LEU A 57 -3.21 -14.35 -13.64
N GLU A 58 -2.70 -15.45 -13.06
CA GLU A 58 -1.66 -16.26 -13.68
C GLU A 58 -2.09 -16.85 -15.03
N ASP A 59 -3.38 -17.18 -15.17
CA ASP A 59 -3.97 -17.68 -16.43
C ASP A 59 -3.79 -16.72 -17.61
N ILE A 60 -3.65 -15.43 -17.35
CA ILE A 60 -3.42 -14.38 -18.37
C ILE A 60 -2.00 -13.82 -18.36
N SER A 61 -1.10 -14.43 -17.58
CA SER A 61 0.30 -14.01 -17.47
C SER A 61 1.04 -14.01 -18.82
N LEU A 62 0.68 -14.90 -19.75
CA LEU A 62 1.24 -14.96 -21.11
C LEU A 62 0.95 -13.70 -21.94
N LYS A 63 -0.05 -12.92 -21.55
CA LYS A 63 -0.43 -11.65 -22.20
C LYS A 63 0.16 -10.43 -21.50
N LYS A 64 0.90 -10.63 -20.40
CA LYS A 64 1.56 -9.57 -19.63
C LYS A 64 2.70 -8.97 -20.44
N VAL A 65 2.62 -7.67 -20.70
CA VAL A 65 3.65 -6.88 -21.38
C VAL A 65 4.62 -6.28 -20.36
N SER A 66 4.09 -5.78 -19.26
CA SER A 66 4.89 -5.14 -18.21
C SER A 66 4.21 -5.25 -16.86
N GLU A 67 5.04 -5.18 -15.83
CA GLU A 67 4.63 -5.19 -14.44
C GLU A 67 5.44 -4.17 -13.66
N LYS A 68 4.77 -3.46 -12.74
CA LYS A 68 5.41 -2.45 -11.90
C LYS A 68 4.79 -2.44 -10.51
N TYR A 69 5.65 -2.60 -9.51
CA TYR A 69 5.31 -2.38 -8.12
C TYR A 69 5.71 -0.96 -7.69
N TYR A 70 4.78 -0.24 -7.07
CA TYR A 70 5.06 1.09 -6.53
C TYR A 70 4.14 1.45 -5.37
N ALA A 71 4.62 2.34 -4.51
CA ALA A 71 3.83 2.88 -3.42
C ALA A 71 3.19 4.23 -3.80
N SER A 72 1.95 4.46 -3.36
CA SER A 72 1.19 5.69 -3.59
C SER A 72 0.49 6.18 -2.32
N GLY A 73 -0.23 7.30 -2.43
CA GLY A 73 -0.94 7.92 -1.31
C GLY A 73 -0.06 8.78 -0.42
N ARG A 74 -0.66 9.36 0.64
CA ARG A 74 0.08 10.18 1.60
C ARG A 74 1.06 9.28 2.35
N ALA A 75 2.32 9.72 2.45
CA ALA A 75 3.40 8.97 3.08
C ALA A 75 3.60 7.54 2.54
N TYR A 76 3.29 7.28 1.26
CA TYR A 76 3.53 5.98 0.60
C TYR A 76 2.84 4.78 1.28
N GLN A 77 1.67 5.03 1.87
CA GLN A 77 0.95 4.02 2.66
C GLN A 77 0.27 2.95 1.79
N ASN A 78 -0.06 3.24 0.53
CA ASN A 78 -0.73 2.30 -0.34
C ASN A 78 0.29 1.58 -1.21
N ASN A 79 0.18 0.26 -1.33
CA ASN A 79 0.97 -0.50 -2.30
C ASN A 79 0.11 -0.80 -3.52
N ASN A 80 0.72 -0.65 -4.69
CA ASN A 80 0.08 -0.89 -5.97
C ASN A 80 0.90 -1.84 -6.81
N LEU A 81 0.19 -2.69 -7.54
CA LEU A 81 0.70 -3.55 -8.60
C LEU A 81 0.01 -3.12 -9.89
N GLU A 82 0.78 -2.54 -10.81
CA GLU A 82 0.33 -2.17 -12.14
C GLU A 82 0.80 -3.21 -13.14
N ILE A 83 -0.13 -3.78 -13.89
CA ILE A 83 0.13 -4.77 -14.92
C ILE A 83 -0.47 -4.27 -16.22
N THR A 84 0.35 -4.24 -17.28
CA THR A 84 -0.14 -3.96 -18.63
C THR A 84 -0.25 -5.26 -19.39
N TYR A 85 -1.42 -5.51 -19.96
CA TYR A 85 -1.70 -6.66 -20.80
C TYR A 85 -1.95 -6.25 -22.24
N ASP A 86 -1.51 -7.08 -23.18
CA ASP A 86 -1.85 -6.99 -24.60
C ASP A 86 -2.94 -8.01 -24.94
N SER A 87 -3.83 -7.65 -25.86
CA SER A 87 -4.80 -8.57 -26.45
C SER A 87 -5.72 -9.23 -25.42
N ILE A 88 -6.09 -8.49 -24.37
CA ILE A 88 -7.09 -8.86 -23.37
C ILE A 88 -8.17 -7.78 -23.28
N THR A 89 -9.33 -8.12 -22.76
CA THR A 89 -10.43 -7.19 -22.52
C THR A 89 -10.74 -7.04 -21.02
N PHE A 90 -11.52 -6.01 -20.67
CA PHE A 90 -12.03 -5.88 -19.30
C PHE A 90 -12.88 -7.08 -18.88
N ASP A 91 -13.63 -7.67 -19.80
CA ASP A 91 -14.52 -8.80 -19.49
C ASP A 91 -13.73 -10.07 -19.18
N ASP A 92 -12.57 -10.28 -19.82
CA ASP A 92 -11.69 -11.39 -19.47
C ASP A 92 -11.19 -11.27 -18.02
N ILE A 93 -10.80 -10.06 -17.60
CA ILE A 93 -10.35 -9.81 -16.23
C ILE A 93 -11.52 -9.96 -15.23
N LYS A 94 -12.69 -9.38 -15.54
CA LYS A 94 -13.90 -9.55 -14.72
C LYS A 94 -14.28 -11.03 -14.58
N ARG A 95 -14.16 -11.82 -15.65
CA ARG A 95 -14.44 -13.27 -15.63
C ARG A 95 -13.47 -14.02 -14.71
N ILE A 96 -12.17 -13.73 -14.77
CA ILE A 96 -11.18 -14.37 -13.90
C ILE A 96 -11.44 -14.02 -12.44
N LEU A 97 -11.70 -12.74 -12.17
CA LEU A 97 -11.97 -12.24 -10.83
C LEU A 97 -13.42 -12.44 -10.38
N SER A 98 -14.28 -13.09 -11.16
CA SER A 98 -15.70 -13.31 -10.82
C SER A 98 -15.90 -14.21 -9.61
N LYS A 99 -14.91 -15.06 -9.29
CA LYS A 99 -14.89 -15.88 -8.07
C LYS A 99 -14.67 -15.03 -6.83
N GLU A 100 -14.04 -13.87 -7.00
CA GLU A 100 -13.87 -12.87 -5.97
C GLU A 100 -15.13 -12.00 -6.01
N ASN A 101 -15.74 -11.74 -4.85
CA ASN A 101 -16.99 -10.98 -4.75
C ASN A 101 -16.73 -9.47 -4.96
N VAL A 102 -16.17 -9.13 -6.12
CA VAL A 102 -15.74 -7.79 -6.51
C VAL A 102 -16.96 -7.01 -6.98
N GLU A 103 -17.22 -5.88 -6.32
CA GLU A 103 -18.21 -4.92 -6.76
C GLU A 103 -17.63 -4.02 -7.84
N TRP A 104 -18.13 -4.17 -9.07
CA TRP A 104 -17.68 -3.40 -10.23
C TRP A 104 -18.51 -2.14 -10.42
N ASN A 105 -17.82 -1.02 -10.62
CA ASN A 105 -18.40 0.27 -10.96
C ASN A 105 -17.79 0.80 -12.25
N GLU A 106 -18.61 0.97 -13.28
CA GLU A 106 -18.17 1.48 -14.57
C GLU A 106 -18.18 3.01 -14.56
N ILE A 107 -16.99 3.61 -14.54
CA ILE A 107 -16.85 5.07 -14.55
C ILE A 107 -17.04 5.61 -15.97
N ASN A 108 -16.42 4.94 -16.95
CA ASN A 108 -16.63 5.19 -18.38
C ASN A 108 -16.18 3.97 -19.21
N LYS A 109 -16.36 4.05 -20.54
CA LYS A 109 -16.01 2.96 -21.47
C LYS A 109 -14.55 2.49 -21.43
N ASN A 110 -13.63 3.32 -20.93
CA ASN A 110 -12.20 3.01 -20.85
C ASN A 110 -11.69 2.94 -19.41
N HIS A 111 -12.58 3.05 -18.41
CA HIS A 111 -12.20 3.04 -17.01
C HIS A 111 -13.27 2.38 -16.15
N ILE A 112 -12.91 1.26 -15.53
CA ILE A 112 -13.77 0.51 -14.60
C ILE A 112 -13.02 0.34 -13.28
N VAL A 113 -13.75 0.48 -12.17
CA VAL A 113 -13.20 0.29 -10.83
C VAL A 113 -13.94 -0.86 -10.14
N GLY A 114 -13.21 -1.89 -9.71
CA GLY A 114 -13.69 -2.97 -8.86
C GLY A 114 -13.24 -2.79 -7.41
N LYS A 115 -14.07 -3.20 -6.46
CA LYS A 115 -13.69 -3.27 -5.04
C LYS A 115 -13.99 -4.64 -4.47
N ASP A 116 -12.97 -5.29 -3.93
CA ASP A 116 -13.12 -6.45 -3.05
C ASP A 116 -13.06 -5.95 -1.60
N PHE A 117 -14.20 -5.95 -0.91
CA PHE A 117 -14.27 -5.51 0.49
C PHE A 117 -13.68 -6.52 1.48
N LYS A 118 -13.60 -7.80 1.10
CA LYS A 118 -13.06 -8.86 1.97
C LYS A 118 -11.54 -8.81 1.96
N ALA A 119 -10.95 -8.73 0.78
CA ALA A 119 -9.51 -8.58 0.61
C ALA A 119 -9.08 -7.11 0.50
N ASP A 120 -9.95 -6.14 0.85
CA ASP A 120 -9.79 -4.67 0.80
C ASP A 120 -8.79 -4.20 -0.30
N VAL A 121 -9.01 -4.74 -1.51
CA VAL A 121 -8.23 -4.46 -2.72
C VAL A 121 -9.13 -3.70 -3.67
N THR A 122 -8.64 -2.57 -4.15
CA THR A 122 -9.23 -1.81 -5.24
C THR A 122 -8.57 -2.23 -6.54
N ILE A 123 -9.39 -2.48 -7.55
CA ILE A 123 -8.98 -2.94 -8.88
C ILE A 123 -9.36 -1.83 -9.85
N GLU A 124 -8.41 -1.24 -10.54
CA GLU A 124 -8.70 -0.23 -11.58
C GLU A 124 -8.28 -0.78 -12.94
N LEU A 125 -9.17 -0.68 -13.92
CA LEU A 125 -8.97 -1.14 -15.28
C LEU A 125 -9.04 0.03 -16.23
N PHE A 126 -7.98 0.24 -17.01
CA PHE A 126 -7.89 1.28 -18.04
C PHE A 126 -7.65 0.67 -19.41
N ASN A 127 -8.36 1.18 -20.42
CA ASN A 127 -8.09 0.87 -21.82
C ASN A 127 -7.17 1.94 -22.39
N GLU A 128 -5.97 1.55 -22.78
CA GLU A 128 -5.06 2.43 -23.50
C GLU A 128 -5.51 2.53 -24.96
N LYS A 129 -6.19 3.63 -25.30
CA LYS A 129 -6.82 3.83 -26.62
C LYS A 129 -5.85 3.68 -27.79
N ALA A 130 -4.60 4.12 -27.63
CA ALA A 130 -3.62 4.14 -28.70
C ALA A 130 -3.07 2.74 -29.03
N SER A 131 -2.95 1.88 -28.03
CA SER A 131 -2.23 0.60 -28.12
C SER A 131 -3.15 -0.63 -28.03
N LYS A 132 -4.45 -0.44 -27.75
CA LYS A 132 -5.42 -1.51 -27.44
C LYS A 132 -4.98 -2.39 -26.26
N LYS A 133 -4.13 -1.87 -25.39
CA LYS A 133 -3.69 -2.55 -24.17
C LYS A 133 -4.64 -2.26 -23.01
N VAL A 134 -4.70 -3.19 -22.08
CA VAL A 134 -5.40 -3.03 -20.81
C VAL A 134 -4.37 -2.82 -19.71
N ILE A 135 -4.51 -1.73 -18.96
CA ILE A 135 -3.75 -1.48 -17.74
C ILE A 135 -4.63 -1.86 -16.57
N LEU A 136 -4.14 -2.78 -15.75
CA LEU A 136 -4.72 -3.19 -14.49
C LEU A 136 -3.90 -2.60 -13.36
N ILE A 137 -4.54 -1.93 -12.41
CA ILE A 137 -3.92 -1.47 -11.17
C ILE A 137 -4.63 -2.15 -10.00
N LEU A 138 -3.88 -2.95 -9.26
CA LEU A 138 -4.32 -3.52 -7.99
C LEU A 138 -3.76 -2.64 -6.87
N GLN A 139 -4.63 -2.03 -6.07
CA GLN A 139 -4.25 -1.16 -4.96
C GLN A 139 -4.77 -1.73 -3.65
N ARG A 140 -3.87 -1.92 -2.70
CA ARG A 140 -4.20 -2.25 -1.31
C ARG A 140 -3.97 -1.02 -0.44
N ARG A 141 -5.02 -0.58 0.27
CA ARG A 141 -4.96 0.58 1.16
C ARG A 141 -4.50 0.18 2.56
N ASN A 142 -3.88 1.14 3.27
CA ASN A 142 -3.53 1.01 4.68
C ASN A 142 -4.64 1.50 5.59
#